data_AF-A0A2H4L1Z0-F1
#
_entry.id   AF-A0A2H4L1Z0-F1
#
_cell.length_a   1.000
_cell.length_b   1.000
_cell.length_c   1.000
_cell.angle_alpha   90.00
_cell.angle_beta   90.00
_cell.angle_gamma   90.00
#
_symmetry.space_group_name_H-M   'P 1'
#
loop_
_entity.id
_entity.type
_entity.pdbx_description
1 polymer ?
#
loop_
_entity_poly.entity_id
_entity_poly.type
_entity_poly.pdbx_seq_one_letter_code
_entity_poly.pdbx_strand_id
1 'polypeptide(L)'
;MISLFQTLGTLLLLSLILPINLIIVLISLIINFLTLPFQKKIICENPQNILLTGGKMTKSLQLARSFHRAGHKVFMVETHKYWLSGHQFSNAVTKFFTVPAPEKDANGYLQGLLNIVKAENIDVFIPVSSPVASYYDSLAKPILSPHCEVFHFDSEMTKILDDKFSLCDQARNLGLTAPKAFLITSPEQILNFDFTKDHSRYLLKSIKYDSVTRLDMTKLPFEGMEEYIKSLPISAERPWVMQEFVKGQEYCTHSTVRNGEIRLHCCSKSSPFQINYEQIDNPEIFQWVKHFVKSLNLTGQISFDFIQTKDGKVYPIECNPRTHTAITMFYNHPGLADAYLKASENQPHIEPLATSKPTYWLYHELWRFTGIRSLAQLKSWLNKITAGTDAIFQGDDPLPFLMVHHWQITLLLLQNLLKLKSWVKIDFNIGKLVEIGGD
;
A
#
# COMPACT_ATOMS: atom_id res chain seq x y z
N MET A 1 14.67 21.46 -19.28
CA MET A 1 15.81 21.96 -18.47
C MET A 1 15.60 21.74 -16.96
N ILE A 2 14.44 22.09 -16.38
CA ILE A 2 14.21 21.93 -14.92
C ILE A 2 14.38 20.47 -14.46
N SER A 3 13.79 19.49 -15.17
CA SER A 3 13.91 18.07 -14.84
C SER A 3 15.34 17.51 -14.92
N LEU A 4 16.17 18.08 -15.80
CA LEU A 4 17.59 17.72 -15.93
C LEU A 4 18.35 18.12 -14.66
N PHE A 5 18.25 19.40 -14.25
CA PHE A 5 18.91 19.89 -13.04
C PHE A 5 18.40 19.21 -11.78
N GLN A 6 17.09 18.97 -11.69
CA GLN A 6 16.49 18.21 -10.57
C GLN A 6 17.09 16.80 -10.47
N THR A 7 17.24 16.10 -11.61
CA THR A 7 17.79 14.75 -11.64
C THR A 7 19.28 14.73 -11.29
N LEU A 8 20.08 15.62 -11.90
CA LEU A 8 21.52 15.73 -11.60
C LEU A 8 21.78 16.13 -10.15
N GLY A 9 21.03 17.09 -9.61
CA GLY A 9 21.12 17.50 -8.21
C GLY A 9 20.76 16.36 -7.26
N THR A 10 19.72 15.58 -7.59
CA THR A 10 19.35 14.40 -6.78
C THR A 10 20.43 13.33 -6.81
N LEU A 11 21.00 13.02 -7.98
CA LEU A 11 22.10 12.06 -8.13
C LEU A 11 23.34 12.51 -7.34
N LEU A 12 23.66 13.80 -7.35
CA LEU A 12 24.74 14.36 -6.53
C LEU A 12 24.48 14.16 -5.03
N LEU A 13 23.28 14.48 -4.56
CA LEU A 13 22.90 14.30 -3.15
C LEU A 13 22.97 12.82 -2.72
N LEU A 14 22.50 11.90 -3.57
CA LEU A 14 22.63 10.46 -3.32
C LEU A 14 24.10 10.07 -3.22
N SER A 15 24.95 10.55 -4.13
CA SER A 15 26.38 10.25 -4.15
C SER A 15 27.10 10.78 -2.89
N LEU A 16 26.69 11.94 -2.37
CA LEU A 16 27.24 12.51 -1.14
C LEU A 16 26.83 11.72 0.12
N ILE A 17 25.63 11.15 0.14
CA ILE A 17 25.12 10.37 1.28
C ILE A 17 25.60 8.91 1.23
N LEU A 18 25.97 8.40 0.05
CA LEU A 18 26.38 7.00 -0.15
C LEU A 18 27.47 6.52 0.81
N PRO A 19 28.59 7.24 1.05
CA PRO A 19 29.63 6.77 1.97
C PRO A 19 29.12 6.55 3.40
N ILE A 20 28.21 7.41 3.87
CA ILE A 20 27.62 7.31 5.21
C ILE A 20 26.78 6.04 5.31
N ASN A 21 25.86 5.82 4.36
CA ASN A 21 25.02 4.63 4.35
C ASN A 21 25.84 3.35 4.15
N LEU A 22 26.90 3.41 3.34
CA LEU A 22 27.81 2.29 3.14
C LEU A 22 28.49 1.90 4.44
N ILE A 23 29.02 2.86 5.20
CA ILE A 23 29.64 2.59 6.52
C ILE A 23 28.63 1.97 7.47
N ILE A 24 27.41 2.52 7.57
CA ILE A 24 26.36 1.99 8.45
C ILE A 24 26.04 0.53 8.09
N VAL A 25 25.84 0.25 6.80
CA VAL A 25 25.51 -1.09 6.30
C VAL A 25 26.68 -2.06 6.48
N LEU A 26 27.92 -1.63 6.25
CA LEU A 26 29.11 -2.44 6.47
C LEU A 26 29.27 -2.81 7.94
N ILE A 27 29.05 -1.87 8.87
CA ILE A 27 29.08 -2.15 10.32
C ILE A 27 28.00 -3.18 10.66
N SER A 28 26.76 -3.02 10.18
CA SER A 28 25.69 -4.00 10.40
C SER A 28 26.02 -5.38 9.83
N LEU A 29 26.61 -5.47 8.63
CA LEU A 29 27.05 -6.72 8.03
C LEU A 29 28.14 -7.40 8.86
N ILE A 30 29.12 -6.64 9.37
CA ILE A 30 30.18 -7.16 10.24
C ILE A 30 29.58 -7.70 11.54
N ILE A 31 28.68 -6.94 12.19
CA ILE A 31 28.00 -7.38 13.41
C ILE A 31 27.20 -8.67 13.15
N ASN A 32 26.46 -8.74 12.04
CA ASN A 32 25.72 -9.95 11.69
C ASN A 32 26.67 -11.13 11.49
N PHE A 33 27.75 -10.94 10.72
CA PHE A 33 28.74 -11.99 10.49
C PHE A 33 29.34 -12.54 11.80
N LEU A 34 29.68 -11.66 12.74
CA LEU A 34 30.23 -12.05 14.05
C LEU A 34 29.18 -12.70 14.96
N THR A 35 27.90 -12.38 14.80
CA THR A 35 26.82 -12.92 15.64
C THR A 35 26.16 -14.17 15.08
N LEU A 36 26.31 -14.46 13.78
CA LEU A 36 25.74 -15.64 13.10
C LEU A 36 25.91 -16.97 13.87
N PRO A 37 27.08 -17.31 14.44
CA PRO A 37 27.26 -18.58 15.17
C PRO A 37 26.38 -18.69 16.43
N PHE A 38 25.97 -17.56 16.99
CA PHE A 38 25.18 -17.45 18.22
C PHE A 38 23.68 -17.28 17.95
N GLN A 39 23.29 -17.09 16.69
CA GLN A 39 21.89 -16.95 16.32
C GLN A 39 21.19 -18.30 16.35
N LYS A 40 20.07 -18.36 17.07
CA LYS A 40 19.23 -19.55 17.12
C LYS A 40 18.59 -19.75 15.74
N LYS A 41 18.89 -20.88 15.10
CA LYS A 41 18.19 -21.28 13.87
C LYS A 41 16.72 -21.55 14.21
N ILE A 42 15.83 -20.87 13.51
CA ILE A 42 14.39 -21.11 13.61
C ILE A 42 14.10 -22.34 12.76
N ILE A 43 13.63 -23.40 13.40
CA ILE A 43 13.20 -24.63 12.74
C ILE A 43 11.68 -24.50 12.56
N CYS A 44 11.25 -24.34 11.31
CA CYS A 44 9.84 -24.45 10.95
C CYS A 44 9.55 -25.92 10.66
N GLU A 45 8.55 -26.50 11.33
CA GLU A 45 8.17 -27.91 11.13
C GLU A 45 7.69 -28.16 9.68
N ASN A 46 6.98 -27.18 9.11
CA ASN A 46 6.42 -27.23 7.76
C ASN A 46 6.76 -25.93 7.00
N PRO A 47 8.00 -25.78 6.49
CA PRO A 47 8.38 -24.60 5.72
C PRO A 47 7.56 -24.56 4.42
N GLN A 48 7.14 -23.35 4.03
CA GLN A 48 6.34 -23.11 2.84
C GLN A 48 7.10 -22.20 1.88
N ASN A 49 6.86 -22.35 0.59
CA ASN A 49 7.34 -21.49 -0.49
C ASN A 49 6.29 -20.42 -0.77
N ILE A 50 6.63 -19.16 -0.48
CA ILE A 50 5.68 -18.04 -0.53
C ILE A 50 6.06 -17.09 -1.65
N LEU A 51 5.15 -16.84 -2.58
CA LEU A 51 5.34 -15.88 -3.67
C LEU A 51 4.66 -14.55 -3.34
N LEU A 52 5.43 -13.47 -3.32
CA LEU A 52 4.97 -12.10 -3.10
C LEU A 52 5.10 -11.27 -4.37
N THR A 53 4.03 -10.58 -4.79
CA THR A 53 4.14 -9.51 -5.81
C THR A 53 4.64 -8.20 -5.21
N GLY A 54 4.73 -7.15 -6.03
CA GLY A 54 5.11 -5.82 -5.58
C GLY A 54 6.52 -5.76 -5.02
N GLY A 55 7.45 -6.52 -5.61
CA GLY A 55 8.78 -6.73 -5.06
C GLY A 55 9.56 -5.44 -4.78
N LYS A 56 9.21 -4.34 -5.44
CA LYS A 56 9.80 -3.01 -5.20
C LYS A 56 9.23 -2.23 -4.01
N MET A 57 8.18 -2.71 -3.36
CA MET A 57 7.46 -2.00 -2.31
C MET A 57 7.90 -2.45 -0.91
N THR A 58 8.08 -1.50 0.01
CA THR A 58 8.56 -1.79 1.37
C THR A 58 7.63 -2.74 2.13
N LYS A 59 6.32 -2.66 1.88
CA LYS A 59 5.33 -3.63 2.41
C LYS A 59 5.61 -5.08 1.98
N SER A 60 6.12 -5.31 0.77
CA SER A 60 6.49 -6.65 0.29
C SER A 60 7.77 -7.14 1.00
N LEU A 61 8.77 -6.26 1.16
CA LEU A 61 9.96 -6.56 1.97
C LEU A 61 9.61 -6.88 3.44
N GLN A 62 8.68 -6.14 4.03
CA GLN A 62 8.24 -6.38 5.41
C GLN A 62 7.62 -7.77 5.56
N LEU A 63 6.72 -8.17 4.65
CA LEU A 63 6.16 -9.52 4.65
C LEU A 63 7.24 -10.58 4.42
N ALA A 64 8.17 -10.34 3.47
CA ALA A 64 9.27 -11.26 3.20
C ALA A 64 10.10 -11.53 4.47
N ARG A 65 10.48 -10.48 5.20
CA ARG A 65 11.21 -10.59 6.46
C ARG A 65 10.44 -11.36 7.52
N SER A 66 9.14 -11.11 7.66
CA SER A 66 8.30 -11.84 8.63
C SER A 66 8.16 -13.32 8.29
N PHE A 67 7.96 -13.67 7.01
CA PHE A 67 7.91 -15.07 6.58
C PHE A 67 9.26 -15.77 6.72
N HIS A 68 10.35 -15.10 6.34
CA HIS A 68 11.70 -15.63 6.52
C HIS A 68 12.04 -15.90 8.00
N ARG A 69 11.70 -14.96 8.89
CA ARG A 69 11.87 -15.14 10.34
C ARG A 69 11.00 -16.27 10.89
N ALA A 70 9.86 -16.58 10.28
CA ALA A 70 9.07 -17.76 10.63
C ALA A 70 9.60 -19.08 10.02
N GLY A 71 10.70 -19.02 9.25
CA GLY A 71 11.37 -20.18 8.65
C GLY A 71 10.82 -20.60 7.28
N HIS A 72 10.02 -19.76 6.62
CA HIS A 72 9.53 -20.00 5.26
C HIS A 72 10.52 -19.48 4.20
N LYS A 73 10.38 -19.97 2.96
CA LYS A 73 11.14 -19.48 1.81
C LYS A 73 10.30 -18.46 1.06
N VAL A 74 10.90 -17.32 0.71
CA VAL A 74 10.18 -16.21 0.08
C VAL A 74 10.73 -15.94 -1.31
N PHE A 75 9.82 -15.95 -2.28
CA PHE A 75 10.05 -15.60 -3.67
C PHE A 75 9.36 -14.28 -3.92
N MET A 76 10.04 -13.35 -4.60
CA MET A 76 9.46 -12.05 -4.92
C MET A 76 9.38 -11.88 -6.43
N VAL A 77 8.32 -11.23 -6.89
CA VAL A 77 8.12 -10.90 -8.30
C VAL A 77 7.72 -9.45 -8.47
N GLU A 78 8.22 -8.84 -9.55
CA GLU A 78 7.89 -7.47 -9.94
C GLU A 78 7.90 -7.33 -11.47
N THR A 79 7.37 -6.24 -11.99
CA THR A 79 7.44 -5.95 -13.42
C THR A 79 8.89 -5.77 -13.91
N HIS A 80 9.15 -6.09 -15.18
CA HIS A 80 10.48 -5.95 -15.79
C HIS A 80 11.13 -4.55 -15.61
N LYS A 81 10.34 -3.49 -15.45
CA LYS A 81 10.83 -2.11 -15.14
C LYS A 81 11.71 -2.09 -13.90
N TYR A 82 11.46 -2.95 -12.92
CA TYR A 82 12.16 -2.98 -11.63
C TYR A 82 12.94 -4.29 -11.42
N TRP A 83 13.50 -4.85 -12.50
CA TRP A 83 14.34 -6.05 -12.45
C TRP A 83 15.48 -5.97 -11.44
N LEU A 84 16.01 -4.76 -11.19
CA LEU A 84 17.05 -4.53 -10.19
C LEU A 84 16.52 -3.80 -8.94
N SER A 85 15.37 -4.23 -8.43
CA SER A 85 14.83 -3.70 -7.17
C SER A 85 15.77 -3.99 -6.00
N GLY A 86 16.01 -2.99 -5.14
CA GLY A 86 16.88 -3.09 -3.98
C GLY A 86 16.42 -4.09 -2.92
N HIS A 87 15.13 -4.44 -2.87
CA HIS A 87 14.63 -5.44 -1.92
C HIS A 87 15.10 -6.86 -2.23
N GLN A 88 15.52 -7.15 -3.48
CA GLN A 88 16.04 -8.47 -3.86
C GLN A 88 17.34 -8.84 -3.14
N PHE A 89 18.03 -7.86 -2.55
CA PHE A 89 19.26 -8.05 -1.78
C PHE A 89 19.00 -8.33 -0.30
N SER A 90 17.74 -8.46 0.10
CA SER A 90 17.39 -8.88 1.46
C SER A 90 17.77 -10.34 1.69
N ASN A 91 18.32 -10.63 2.87
CA ASN A 91 18.57 -12.00 3.32
C ASN A 91 17.27 -12.84 3.41
N ALA A 92 16.11 -12.19 3.45
CA ALA A 92 14.81 -12.83 3.47
C ALA A 92 14.36 -13.37 2.09
N VAL A 93 15.00 -12.95 1.00
CA VAL A 93 14.57 -13.26 -0.37
C VAL A 93 15.37 -14.43 -0.91
N THR A 94 14.68 -15.53 -1.21
CA THR A 94 15.25 -16.74 -1.80
C THR A 94 15.58 -16.53 -3.28
N LYS A 95 14.65 -15.93 -4.03
CA LYS A 95 14.81 -15.62 -5.46
C LYS A 95 13.88 -14.49 -5.87
N PHE A 96 14.35 -13.68 -6.82
CA PHE A 96 13.61 -12.55 -7.38
C PHE A 96 13.34 -12.78 -8.87
N PHE A 97 12.09 -12.59 -9.28
CA PHE A 97 11.65 -12.77 -10.66
C PHE A 97 11.13 -11.47 -11.26
N THR A 98 11.01 -11.45 -12.58
CA THR A 98 10.25 -10.41 -13.25
C THR A 98 9.24 -10.95 -14.25
N VAL A 99 8.16 -10.20 -14.43
CA VAL A 99 7.06 -10.47 -15.36
C VAL A 99 6.69 -9.22 -16.16
N PRO A 100 5.94 -9.34 -17.27
CA PRO A 100 5.40 -8.19 -17.98
C PRO A 100 4.50 -7.34 -17.08
N ALA A 101 4.37 -6.04 -17.38
CA ALA A 101 3.40 -5.21 -16.70
C ALA A 101 1.98 -5.61 -17.13
N PRO A 102 1.05 -5.90 -16.20
CA PRO A 102 -0.25 -6.45 -16.55
C PRO A 102 -1.10 -5.52 -17.43
N GLU A 103 -0.93 -4.21 -17.28
CA GLU A 103 -1.55 -3.16 -18.11
C GLU A 103 -1.14 -3.22 -19.59
N LYS A 104 0.03 -3.79 -19.87
CA LYS A 104 0.61 -3.88 -21.22
C LYS A 104 0.44 -5.26 -21.83
N ASP A 105 0.53 -6.28 -20.99
CA ASP A 105 0.41 -7.69 -21.39
C ASP A 105 -0.17 -8.50 -20.22
N ALA A 106 -1.50 -8.50 -20.14
CA ALA A 106 -2.23 -9.21 -19.10
C ALA A 106 -1.98 -10.73 -19.18
N ASN A 107 -1.98 -11.30 -20.38
CA ASN A 107 -1.77 -12.75 -20.56
C ASN A 107 -0.35 -13.16 -20.18
N GLY A 108 0.66 -12.39 -20.60
CA GLY A 108 2.05 -12.63 -20.21
C GLY A 108 2.29 -12.47 -18.70
N TYR A 109 1.59 -11.54 -18.05
CA TYR A 109 1.60 -11.42 -16.58
C TYR A 109 1.06 -12.70 -15.91
N LEU A 110 -0.15 -13.14 -16.27
CA LEU A 110 -0.79 -14.32 -15.69
C LEU A 110 0.03 -15.59 -15.94
N GLN A 111 0.53 -15.78 -17.16
CA GLN A 111 1.35 -16.93 -17.51
C GLN A 111 2.72 -16.88 -16.82
N GLY A 112 3.32 -15.69 -16.67
CA GLY A 112 4.56 -15.50 -15.94
C GLY A 112 4.44 -15.92 -14.48
N LEU A 113 3.36 -15.52 -13.79
CA LEU A 113 3.07 -15.96 -12.43
C LEU A 113 2.88 -17.48 -12.36
N LEU A 114 2.10 -18.07 -13.27
CA LEU A 114 1.87 -19.51 -13.32
C LEU A 114 3.18 -20.30 -13.50
N ASN A 115 4.07 -19.81 -14.37
CA ASN A 115 5.37 -20.43 -14.61
C ASN A 115 6.24 -20.42 -13.35
N ILE A 116 6.26 -19.31 -12.61
CA ILE A 116 7.00 -19.20 -11.34
C ILE A 116 6.41 -20.16 -10.30
N VAL A 117 5.08 -20.16 -10.15
CA VAL A 117 4.36 -21.02 -9.20
C VAL A 117 4.72 -22.49 -9.42
N LYS A 118 4.74 -22.96 -10.67
CA LYS A 118 5.11 -24.33 -11.02
C LYS A 118 6.60 -24.61 -10.84
N ALA A 119 7.48 -23.71 -11.30
CA ALA A 119 8.92 -23.94 -11.28
C ALA A 119 9.50 -23.99 -9.87
N GLU A 120 8.99 -23.15 -8.96
CA GLU A 120 9.49 -23.03 -7.60
C GLU A 120 8.64 -23.79 -6.57
N ASN A 121 7.62 -24.53 -7.02
CA ASN A 121 6.65 -25.24 -6.17
C ASN A 121 6.10 -24.32 -5.06
N ILE A 122 5.51 -23.20 -5.48
CA ILE A 122 4.94 -22.23 -4.55
C ILE A 122 3.74 -22.85 -3.83
N ASP A 123 3.69 -22.74 -2.51
CA ASP A 123 2.58 -23.21 -1.67
C ASP A 123 1.52 -22.12 -1.48
N VAL A 124 1.95 -20.86 -1.34
CA VAL A 124 1.06 -19.71 -1.12
C VAL A 124 1.47 -18.51 -1.96
N PHE A 125 0.51 -17.96 -2.71
CA PHE A 125 0.63 -16.69 -3.43
C PHE A 125 -0.08 -15.57 -2.66
N ILE A 126 0.66 -14.53 -2.29
CA ILE A 126 0.15 -13.37 -1.53
C ILE A 126 0.46 -12.10 -2.34
N PRO A 127 -0.53 -11.48 -3.00
CA PRO A 127 -0.28 -10.28 -3.78
C PRO A 127 -0.03 -9.06 -2.88
N VAL A 128 0.97 -8.26 -3.24
CA VAL A 128 1.28 -6.97 -2.59
C VAL A 128 1.22 -5.88 -3.67
N SER A 129 0.00 -5.60 -4.10
CA SER A 129 -0.21 -4.92 -5.38
C SER A 129 -0.14 -3.38 -5.30
N SER A 130 0.04 -2.76 -6.48
CA SER A 130 -0.40 -1.38 -6.73
C SER A 130 -1.93 -1.34 -6.85
N PRO A 131 -2.58 -0.15 -6.88
CA PRO A 131 -4.03 -0.07 -7.13
C PRO A 131 -4.45 -0.86 -8.37
N VAL A 132 -3.81 -0.59 -9.51
CA VAL A 132 -4.19 -1.26 -10.76
C VAL A 132 -3.85 -2.75 -10.76
N ALA A 133 -2.67 -3.15 -10.25
CA ALA A 133 -2.27 -4.55 -10.25
C ALA A 133 -3.19 -5.44 -9.39
N SER A 134 -3.92 -4.88 -8.40
CA SER A 134 -4.83 -5.64 -7.53
C SER A 134 -5.89 -6.41 -8.32
N TYR A 135 -6.43 -5.80 -9.39
CA TYR A 135 -7.40 -6.45 -10.25
C TYR A 135 -6.78 -7.61 -11.04
N TYR A 136 -5.59 -7.42 -11.62
CA TYR A 136 -4.93 -8.51 -12.36
C TYR A 136 -4.47 -9.65 -11.45
N ASP A 137 -4.09 -9.37 -10.21
CA ASP A 137 -3.83 -10.40 -9.19
C ASP A 137 -5.09 -11.23 -8.90
N SER A 138 -6.28 -10.62 -8.91
CA SER A 138 -7.55 -11.34 -8.75
C SER A 138 -7.88 -12.23 -9.96
N LEU A 139 -7.45 -11.83 -11.17
CA LEU A 139 -7.56 -12.65 -12.39
C LEU A 139 -6.57 -13.83 -12.40
N ALA A 140 -5.45 -13.73 -11.67
CA ALA A 140 -4.52 -14.83 -11.51
C ALA A 140 -5.09 -15.94 -10.62
N LYS A 141 -5.99 -15.61 -9.67
CA LYS A 141 -6.51 -16.56 -8.68
C LYS A 141 -7.05 -17.86 -9.29
N PRO A 142 -7.96 -17.87 -10.28
CA PRO A 142 -8.47 -19.12 -10.85
C PRO A 142 -7.39 -19.99 -11.52
N ILE A 143 -6.35 -19.37 -12.08
CA ILE A 143 -5.28 -20.06 -12.81
C ILE A 143 -4.23 -20.64 -11.85
N LEU A 144 -3.99 -19.97 -10.72
CA LEU A 144 -3.00 -20.38 -9.72
C LEU A 144 -3.57 -21.34 -8.66
N SER A 145 -4.87 -21.25 -8.34
CA SER A 145 -5.52 -22.06 -7.30
C SER A 145 -5.37 -23.58 -7.45
N PRO A 146 -5.26 -24.17 -8.66
CA PRO A 146 -4.95 -25.60 -8.81
C PRO A 146 -3.54 -26.01 -8.36
N HIS A 147 -2.65 -25.05 -8.12
CA HIS A 147 -1.23 -25.27 -7.85
C HIS A 147 -0.79 -24.76 -6.47
N CYS A 148 -1.42 -23.70 -5.96
CA CYS A 148 -1.09 -23.10 -4.67
C CYS A 148 -2.30 -22.42 -4.03
N GLU A 149 -2.23 -22.13 -2.73
CA GLU A 149 -3.20 -21.24 -2.09
C GLU A 149 -3.04 -19.82 -2.63
N VAL A 150 -4.13 -19.18 -3.05
CA VAL A 150 -4.13 -17.78 -3.47
C VAL A 150 -4.83 -16.94 -2.42
N PHE A 151 -4.05 -16.14 -1.70
CA PHE A 151 -4.51 -15.32 -0.59
C PHE A 151 -5.03 -13.94 -1.05
N HIS A 152 -6.09 -13.97 -1.86
CA HIS A 152 -6.70 -12.78 -2.46
C HIS A 152 -8.19 -13.00 -2.74
N PHE A 153 -8.93 -11.92 -3.01
CA PHE A 153 -10.33 -12.00 -3.43
C PHE A 153 -10.46 -12.45 -4.89
N ASP A 154 -11.65 -12.89 -5.29
CA ASP A 154 -11.96 -13.02 -6.71
C ASP A 154 -12.12 -11.65 -7.39
N SER A 155 -12.22 -11.64 -8.71
CA SER A 155 -12.26 -10.42 -9.49
C SER A 155 -13.56 -9.62 -9.37
N GLU A 156 -14.67 -10.27 -9.02
CA GLU A 156 -15.96 -9.60 -8.84
C GLU A 156 -15.96 -8.84 -7.51
N MET A 157 -15.60 -9.52 -6.42
CA MET A 157 -15.45 -8.91 -5.11
C MET A 157 -14.37 -7.82 -5.13
N THR A 158 -13.23 -8.04 -5.80
CA THR A 158 -12.19 -7.02 -5.95
C THR A 158 -12.73 -5.73 -6.58
N LYS A 159 -13.60 -5.83 -7.62
CA LYS A 159 -14.25 -4.66 -8.24
C LYS A 159 -15.23 -3.97 -7.30
N ILE A 160 -16.05 -4.73 -6.58
CA ILE A 160 -17.00 -4.19 -5.60
C ILE A 160 -16.26 -3.39 -4.51
N LEU A 161 -15.13 -3.92 -4.04
CA LEU A 161 -14.34 -3.30 -2.99
C LEU A 161 -13.57 -2.06 -3.47
N ASP A 162 -13.03 -2.06 -4.68
CA ASP A 162 -12.25 -0.91 -5.20
C ASP A 162 -13.16 0.24 -5.70
N ASP A 163 -14.39 -0.07 -6.11
CA ASP A 163 -15.37 0.93 -6.54
C ASP A 163 -16.09 1.60 -5.35
N LYS A 164 -15.97 2.93 -5.25
CA LYS A 164 -16.50 3.70 -4.11
C LYS A 164 -18.02 3.60 -3.97
N PHE A 165 -18.74 3.57 -5.08
CA PHE A 165 -20.19 3.46 -5.06
C PHE A 165 -20.61 2.08 -4.57
N SER A 166 -20.08 1.02 -5.20
CA SER A 166 -20.36 -0.37 -4.88
C SER A 166 -19.99 -0.73 -3.43
N LEU A 167 -18.86 -0.23 -2.94
CA LEU A 167 -18.45 -0.35 -1.53
C LEU A 167 -19.49 0.25 -0.58
N CYS A 168 -19.89 1.51 -0.83
CA CYS A 168 -20.85 2.20 0.04
C CYS A 168 -22.21 1.51 0.00
N ASP A 169 -22.63 1.02 -1.17
CA ASP A 169 -23.88 0.29 -1.33
C ASP A 169 -23.84 -1.05 -0.56
N GLN A 170 -22.77 -1.82 -0.74
CA GLN A 170 -22.55 -3.07 -0.02
C GLN A 170 -22.56 -2.85 1.49
N ALA A 171 -21.90 -1.81 2.00
CA ALA A 171 -21.92 -1.46 3.41
C ALA A 171 -23.33 -1.16 3.92
N ARG A 172 -24.13 -0.36 3.20
CA ARG A 172 -25.52 -0.05 3.56
C ARG A 172 -26.40 -1.31 3.57
N ASN A 173 -26.24 -2.19 2.58
CA ASN A 173 -26.98 -3.46 2.51
C ASN A 173 -26.67 -4.39 3.70
N LEU A 174 -25.47 -4.25 4.29
CA LEU A 174 -25.07 -4.97 5.51
C LEU A 174 -25.47 -4.24 6.81
N GLY A 175 -26.20 -3.13 6.73
CA GLY A 175 -26.60 -2.33 7.89
C GLY A 175 -25.47 -1.50 8.51
N LEU A 176 -24.34 -1.34 7.80
CA LEU A 176 -23.21 -0.54 8.26
C LEU A 176 -23.32 0.92 7.83
N THR A 177 -22.65 1.80 8.56
CA THR A 177 -22.49 3.20 8.18
C THR A 177 -21.68 3.32 6.90
N ALA A 178 -22.15 4.16 5.98
CA ALA A 178 -21.44 4.55 4.76
C ALA A 178 -21.89 5.95 4.32
N PRO A 179 -21.02 6.75 3.69
CA PRO A 179 -21.41 8.02 3.09
C PRO A 179 -22.50 7.80 2.06
N LYS A 180 -23.36 8.80 1.85
CA LYS A 180 -24.24 8.78 0.66
C LYS A 180 -23.36 8.77 -0.58
N ALA A 181 -23.59 7.81 -1.47
CA ALA A 181 -22.91 7.72 -2.76
C ALA A 181 -23.95 7.52 -3.86
N PHE A 182 -23.79 8.25 -4.96
CA PHE A 182 -24.64 8.22 -6.13
C PHE A 182 -23.80 7.95 -7.38
N LEU A 183 -24.22 6.97 -8.18
CA LEU A 183 -23.66 6.73 -9.50
C LEU A 183 -24.21 7.79 -10.47
N ILE A 184 -23.31 8.55 -11.08
CA ILE A 184 -23.63 9.62 -12.02
C ILE A 184 -23.20 9.20 -13.42
N THR A 185 -24.18 9.01 -14.31
CA THR A 185 -24.03 8.69 -15.72
C THR A 185 -24.49 9.83 -16.64
N SER A 186 -25.11 10.88 -16.11
CA SER A 186 -25.37 12.12 -16.86
C SER A 186 -25.30 13.37 -15.96
N PRO A 187 -24.89 14.54 -16.51
CA PRO A 187 -24.85 15.81 -15.79
C PRO A 187 -26.17 16.18 -15.09
N GLU A 188 -27.30 15.88 -15.74
CA GLU A 188 -28.64 16.22 -15.28
C GLU A 188 -28.98 15.59 -13.92
N GLN A 189 -28.39 14.42 -13.61
CA GLN A 189 -28.58 13.78 -12.29
C GLN A 189 -28.04 14.63 -11.14
N ILE A 190 -26.98 15.42 -11.38
CA ILE A 190 -26.43 16.36 -10.40
C ILE A 190 -27.23 17.66 -10.42
N LEU A 191 -27.54 18.19 -11.60
CA LEU A 191 -28.24 19.48 -11.73
C LEU A 191 -29.67 19.44 -11.16
N ASN A 192 -30.33 18.29 -11.24
CA ASN A 192 -31.67 18.08 -10.68
C ASN A 192 -31.64 17.60 -9.22
N PHE A 193 -30.45 17.43 -8.62
CA PHE A 193 -30.34 16.98 -7.23
C PHE A 193 -30.71 18.12 -6.27
N ASP A 194 -31.66 17.85 -5.35
CA ASP A 194 -32.10 18.84 -4.36
C ASP A 194 -31.12 18.90 -3.17
N PHE A 195 -30.01 19.62 -3.37
CA PHE A 195 -29.02 19.87 -2.32
C PHE A 195 -29.60 20.60 -1.11
N THR A 196 -30.68 21.37 -1.27
CA THR A 196 -31.27 22.17 -0.19
C THR A 196 -32.00 21.29 0.81
N LYS A 197 -32.69 20.26 0.33
CA LYS A 197 -33.39 19.28 1.16
C LYS A 197 -32.46 18.27 1.82
N ASP A 198 -31.37 17.91 1.14
CA ASP A 198 -30.42 16.91 1.63
C ASP A 198 -29.50 17.46 2.75
N HIS A 199 -29.18 18.76 2.70
CA HIS A 199 -28.28 19.48 3.62
C HIS A 199 -26.82 18.99 3.66
N SER A 200 -26.44 17.94 2.93
CA SER A 200 -25.04 17.51 2.82
C SER A 200 -24.28 18.27 1.72
N ARG A 201 -22.94 18.23 1.81
CA ARG A 201 -22.03 18.65 0.74
C ARG A 201 -21.48 17.42 0.06
N TYR A 202 -21.12 17.53 -1.22
CA TYR A 202 -20.68 16.39 -2.02
C TYR A 202 -19.36 16.65 -2.74
N LEU A 203 -18.57 15.59 -2.91
CA LEU A 203 -17.42 15.54 -3.80
C LEU A 203 -17.79 14.73 -5.04
N LEU A 204 -17.27 15.15 -6.18
CA LEU A 204 -17.49 14.46 -7.45
C LEU A 204 -16.17 13.88 -7.94
N LYS A 205 -16.14 12.58 -8.24
CA LYS A 205 -14.93 11.87 -8.70
C LYS A 205 -15.24 10.97 -9.89
N SER A 206 -14.36 10.96 -10.88
CA SER A 206 -14.45 10.01 -12.00
C SER A 206 -14.19 8.59 -11.48
N ILE A 207 -14.99 7.62 -11.90
CA ILE A 207 -14.78 6.21 -11.56
C ILE A 207 -13.56 5.68 -12.33
N LYS A 208 -13.43 6.04 -13.62
CA LYS A 208 -12.20 5.78 -14.38
C LYS A 208 -11.08 6.66 -13.86
N TYR A 209 -9.87 6.09 -13.77
CA TYR A 209 -8.68 6.81 -13.32
C TYR A 209 -8.44 8.06 -14.16
N ASP A 210 -8.36 9.22 -13.49
CA ASP A 210 -8.01 10.51 -14.06
C ASP A 210 -7.14 11.26 -13.05
N SER A 211 -5.88 11.53 -13.42
CA SER A 211 -4.90 12.14 -12.51
C SER A 211 -5.19 13.61 -12.17
N VAL A 212 -6.01 14.30 -12.97
CA VAL A 212 -6.33 15.72 -12.79
C VAL A 212 -7.54 15.88 -11.88
N THR A 213 -8.63 15.19 -12.18
CA THR A 213 -9.89 15.33 -11.42
C THR A 213 -9.86 14.62 -10.07
N ARG A 214 -8.97 13.62 -9.89
CA ARG A 214 -8.84 12.89 -8.61
C ARG A 214 -8.40 13.77 -7.44
N LEU A 215 -7.70 14.88 -7.70
CA LEU A 215 -7.25 15.82 -6.68
C LEU A 215 -8.25 16.94 -6.38
N ASP A 216 -9.33 17.02 -7.17
CA ASP A 216 -10.36 18.04 -6.97
C ASP A 216 -11.17 17.74 -5.70
N MET A 217 -11.25 18.74 -4.83
CA MET A 217 -11.96 18.70 -3.55
C MET A 217 -13.06 19.78 -3.49
N THR A 218 -13.49 20.26 -4.65
CA THR A 218 -14.61 21.19 -4.81
C THR A 218 -15.88 20.56 -4.25
N LYS A 219 -16.59 21.31 -3.38
CA LYS A 219 -17.73 20.79 -2.63
C LYS A 219 -19.03 21.29 -3.23
N LEU A 220 -19.84 20.40 -3.78
CA LEU A 220 -21.18 20.72 -4.28
C LEU A 220 -22.17 20.94 -3.12
N PRO A 221 -23.14 21.85 -3.26
CA PRO A 221 -23.24 22.86 -4.32
C PRO A 221 -22.26 24.03 -4.09
N PHE A 222 -21.91 24.75 -5.16
CA PHE A 222 -21.12 25.99 -5.12
C PHE A 222 -21.55 26.93 -6.26
N GLU A 223 -21.16 28.20 -6.20
CA GLU A 223 -21.46 29.19 -7.24
C GLU A 223 -20.75 28.82 -8.56
N GLY A 224 -21.47 28.81 -9.69
CA GLY A 224 -20.93 28.35 -10.98
C GLY A 224 -20.92 26.83 -11.18
N MET A 225 -21.56 26.06 -10.28
CA MET A 225 -21.62 24.59 -10.38
C MET A 225 -22.20 24.11 -11.71
N GLU A 226 -23.22 24.76 -12.26
CA GLU A 226 -23.87 24.30 -13.49
C GLU A 226 -22.91 24.27 -14.68
N GLU A 227 -22.12 25.34 -14.87
CA GLU A 227 -21.12 25.43 -15.93
C GLU A 227 -20.00 24.40 -15.71
N TYR A 228 -19.51 24.27 -14.47
CA TYR A 228 -18.51 23.26 -14.12
C TYR A 228 -18.99 21.84 -14.45
N ILE A 229 -20.19 21.46 -14.02
CA ILE A 229 -20.73 20.11 -14.25
C ILE A 229 -20.92 19.82 -15.75
N LYS A 230 -21.41 20.80 -16.52
CA LYS A 230 -21.53 20.67 -17.99
C LYS A 230 -20.19 20.56 -18.71
N SER A 231 -19.10 21.09 -18.12
CA SER A 231 -17.76 20.96 -18.70
C SER A 231 -17.13 19.57 -18.50
N LEU A 232 -17.65 18.78 -17.56
CA LEU A 232 -17.11 17.46 -17.27
C LEU A 232 -17.62 16.41 -18.27
N PRO A 233 -16.76 15.46 -18.70
CA PRO A 233 -17.14 14.38 -19.61
C PRO A 233 -17.91 13.27 -18.86
N ILE A 234 -19.08 13.61 -18.33
CA ILE A 234 -19.98 12.66 -17.64
C ILE A 234 -20.85 11.97 -18.69
N SER A 235 -20.77 10.64 -18.77
CA SER A 235 -21.64 9.81 -19.62
C SER A 235 -21.78 8.40 -19.05
N ALA A 236 -22.61 7.56 -19.67
CA ALA A 236 -22.71 6.15 -19.32
C ALA A 236 -21.38 5.40 -19.51
N GLU A 237 -20.58 5.79 -20.52
CA GLU A 237 -19.27 5.22 -20.83
C GLU A 237 -18.15 5.77 -19.93
N ARG A 238 -18.39 6.93 -19.30
CA ARG A 238 -17.48 7.56 -18.35
C ARG A 238 -18.26 8.00 -17.10
N PRO A 239 -18.68 7.03 -16.27
CA PRO A 239 -19.46 7.33 -15.09
C PRO A 239 -18.61 7.95 -13.98
N TRP A 240 -19.27 8.72 -13.13
CA TRP A 240 -18.71 9.41 -11.98
C TRP A 240 -19.43 8.98 -10.71
N VAL A 241 -18.81 9.22 -9.56
CA VAL A 241 -19.42 9.04 -8.25
C VAL A 241 -19.55 10.40 -7.56
N MET A 242 -20.78 10.74 -7.16
CA MET A 242 -21.05 11.84 -6.24
C MET A 242 -21.14 11.27 -4.83
N GLN A 243 -20.12 11.54 -4.01
CA GLN A 243 -20.00 11.01 -2.65
C GLN A 243 -20.13 12.14 -1.63
N GLU A 244 -20.88 11.91 -0.57
CA GLU A 244 -21.03 12.83 0.55
C GLU A 244 -19.66 13.19 1.15
N PHE A 245 -19.45 14.49 1.36
CA PHE A 245 -18.30 15.01 2.06
C PHE A 245 -18.49 14.85 3.56
N VAL A 246 -17.91 13.80 4.13
CA VAL A 246 -17.90 13.57 5.57
C VAL A 246 -16.77 14.39 6.21
N LYS A 247 -17.11 15.20 7.22
CA LYS A 247 -16.13 16.00 7.97
C LYS A 247 -15.70 15.26 9.24
N GLY A 248 -14.41 14.97 9.36
CA GLY A 248 -13.88 14.26 10.53
C GLY A 248 -12.38 14.03 10.49
N GLN A 249 -11.89 13.18 11.38
CA GLN A 249 -10.51 12.70 11.37
C GLN A 249 -10.39 11.52 10.39
N GLU A 250 -9.41 11.59 9.50
CA GLU A 250 -9.12 10.51 8.57
C GLU A 250 -8.23 9.44 9.21
N TYR A 251 -8.54 8.19 8.95
CA TYR A 251 -7.82 7.00 9.39
C TYR A 251 -7.60 6.05 8.22
N CYS A 252 -6.49 5.33 8.22
CA CYS A 252 -6.24 4.24 7.29
C CYS A 252 -6.08 2.94 8.10
N THR A 253 -6.54 1.84 7.53
CA THR A 253 -6.50 0.53 8.16
C THR A 253 -5.88 -0.51 7.25
N HIS A 254 -5.44 -1.61 7.85
CA HIS A 254 -5.11 -2.82 7.13
C HIS A 254 -5.50 -4.05 7.94
N SER A 255 -6.15 -4.99 7.28
CA SER A 255 -6.50 -6.28 7.85
C SER A 255 -6.12 -7.41 6.91
N THR A 256 -5.64 -8.50 7.50
CA THR A 256 -5.62 -9.81 6.85
C THR A 256 -6.80 -10.59 7.39
N VAL A 257 -7.62 -11.12 6.47
CA VAL A 257 -8.87 -11.81 6.80
C VAL A 257 -8.86 -13.21 6.20
N ARG A 258 -9.43 -14.18 6.92
CA ARG A 258 -9.56 -15.56 6.47
C ARG A 258 -10.89 -16.09 6.95
N ASN A 259 -11.72 -16.58 6.01
CA ASN A 259 -13.05 -17.13 6.25
C ASN A 259 -13.94 -16.19 7.08
N GLY A 260 -13.92 -14.90 6.74
CA GLY A 260 -14.71 -13.87 7.41
C GLY A 260 -14.17 -13.43 8.78
N GLU A 261 -13.05 -13.98 9.25
CA GLU A 261 -12.45 -13.61 10.53
C GLU A 261 -11.17 -12.79 10.33
N ILE A 262 -11.01 -11.73 11.13
CA ILE A 262 -9.81 -10.90 11.13
C ILE A 262 -8.66 -11.69 11.79
N ARG A 263 -7.53 -11.78 11.10
CA ARG A 263 -6.30 -12.46 11.58
C ARG A 263 -5.24 -11.48 12.05
N LEU A 264 -5.19 -10.31 11.42
CA LEU A 264 -4.47 -9.15 11.93
C LEU A 264 -5.24 -7.88 11.60
N HIS A 265 -5.06 -6.85 12.43
CA HIS A 265 -5.59 -5.52 12.18
C HIS A 265 -4.58 -4.46 12.59
N CYS A 266 -4.47 -3.39 11.81
CA CYS A 266 -3.87 -2.15 12.27
C CYS A 266 -4.66 -0.95 11.78
N CYS A 267 -4.58 0.13 12.56
CA CYS A 267 -5.21 1.41 12.30
C CYS A 267 -4.20 2.52 12.60
N SER A 268 -4.18 3.54 11.75
CA SER A 268 -3.32 4.72 11.91
C SER A 268 -4.07 5.95 11.45
N LYS A 269 -3.76 7.11 12.00
CA LYS A 269 -4.18 8.39 11.39
C LYS A 269 -3.68 8.45 9.94
N SER A 270 -4.52 8.98 9.06
CA SER A 270 -4.20 9.17 7.65
C SER A 270 -3.99 10.66 7.33
N SER A 271 -3.37 10.91 6.19
CA SER A 271 -3.22 12.24 5.59
C SER A 271 -3.10 12.08 4.07
N PRO A 272 -3.27 13.16 3.27
CA PRO A 272 -3.17 13.09 1.81
C PRO A 272 -1.84 12.51 1.29
N PHE A 273 -0.77 12.57 2.09
CA PHE A 273 0.48 11.88 1.81
C PHE A 273 1.03 11.21 3.07
N GLN A 274 0.43 10.06 3.41
CA GLN A 274 0.81 9.27 4.58
C GLN A 274 2.05 8.41 4.32
N ILE A 275 3.13 8.71 5.05
CA ILE A 275 4.42 7.99 5.00
C ILE A 275 5.03 7.83 6.40
N ASN A 276 4.22 7.98 7.44
CA ASN A 276 4.58 7.59 8.80
C ASN A 276 3.41 6.79 9.35
N TYR A 277 3.65 5.72 10.09
CA TYR A 277 2.56 4.92 10.63
C TYR A 277 2.79 4.64 12.09
N GLU A 278 1.77 4.89 12.89
CA GLU A 278 1.73 4.61 14.32
C GLU A 278 0.40 3.95 14.63
N GLN A 279 0.45 2.86 15.39
CA GLN A 279 -0.74 2.10 15.76
C GLN A 279 -1.58 2.94 16.70
N ILE A 280 -2.87 2.99 16.41
CA ILE A 280 -3.88 3.52 17.33
C ILE A 280 -4.96 2.48 17.54
N ASP A 281 -5.52 2.46 18.75
CA ASP A 281 -6.75 1.72 19.00
C ASP A 281 -7.95 2.56 18.53
N ASN A 282 -8.85 1.92 17.78
CA ASN A 282 -10.10 2.52 17.33
C ASN A 282 -11.17 1.40 17.24
N PRO A 283 -11.85 1.10 18.35
CA PRO A 283 -12.81 0.00 18.43
C PRO A 283 -13.95 0.11 17.41
N GLU A 284 -14.42 1.31 17.11
CA GLU A 284 -15.51 1.60 16.19
C GLU A 284 -15.15 1.22 14.76
N ILE A 285 -13.94 1.59 14.32
CA ILE A 285 -13.39 1.16 13.04
C ILE A 285 -13.22 -0.37 13.02
N PHE A 286 -12.65 -0.95 14.08
CA PHE A 286 -12.44 -2.39 14.16
C PHE A 286 -13.77 -3.18 14.07
N GLN A 287 -14.80 -2.76 14.81
CA GLN A 287 -16.12 -3.41 14.76
C GLN A 287 -16.77 -3.27 13.39
N TRP A 288 -16.64 -2.11 12.74
CA TRP A 288 -17.11 -1.91 11.37
C TRP A 288 -16.45 -2.91 10.42
N VAL A 289 -15.12 -3.00 10.46
CA VAL A 289 -14.35 -3.92 9.59
C VAL A 289 -14.71 -5.36 9.89
N LYS A 290 -14.80 -5.74 11.17
CA LYS A 290 -15.17 -7.09 11.61
C LYS A 290 -16.54 -7.50 11.08
N HIS A 291 -17.55 -6.65 11.20
CA HIS A 291 -18.90 -6.93 10.67
C HIS A 291 -18.89 -7.06 9.15
N PHE A 292 -18.20 -6.16 8.46
CA PHE A 292 -18.12 -6.16 7.00
C PHE A 292 -17.49 -7.45 6.46
N VAL A 293 -16.31 -7.80 6.95
CA VAL A 293 -15.54 -8.96 6.43
C VAL A 293 -16.20 -10.28 6.79
N LYS A 294 -16.83 -10.36 7.97
CA LYS A 294 -17.59 -11.53 8.42
C LYS A 294 -18.84 -11.76 7.58
N SER A 295 -19.61 -10.70 7.32
CA SER A 295 -20.85 -10.80 6.56
C SER A 295 -20.63 -11.24 5.10
N LEU A 296 -19.45 -10.94 4.56
CA LEU A 296 -19.04 -11.31 3.21
C LEU A 296 -18.19 -12.59 3.15
N ASN A 297 -17.89 -13.21 4.29
CA ASN A 297 -17.02 -14.39 4.42
C ASN A 297 -15.67 -14.23 3.67
N LEU A 298 -15.02 -13.08 3.84
CA LEU A 298 -13.83 -12.72 3.04
C LEU A 298 -12.57 -13.48 3.47
N THR A 299 -11.74 -13.82 2.47
CA THR A 299 -10.36 -14.28 2.63
C THR A 299 -9.44 -13.47 1.73
N GLY A 300 -8.44 -12.80 2.30
CA GLY A 300 -7.50 -11.94 1.57
C GLY A 300 -6.99 -10.78 2.43
N GLN A 301 -6.55 -9.72 1.76
CA GLN A 301 -6.01 -8.52 2.37
C GLN A 301 -6.91 -7.33 2.07
N ILE A 302 -7.42 -6.66 3.09
CA ILE A 302 -8.37 -5.56 2.95
C ILE A 302 -7.92 -4.35 3.77
N SER A 303 -8.00 -3.18 3.15
CA SER A 303 -7.54 -1.93 3.75
C SER A 303 -8.57 -0.85 3.46
N PHE A 304 -8.92 -0.05 4.45
CA PHE A 304 -9.91 1.01 4.30
C PHE A 304 -9.34 2.35 4.72
N ASP A 305 -9.75 3.39 4.01
CA ASP A 305 -9.68 4.76 4.52
C ASP A 305 -11.04 5.12 5.12
N PHE A 306 -11.03 5.60 6.35
CA PHE A 306 -12.22 6.01 7.11
C PHE A 306 -12.16 7.49 7.44
N ILE A 307 -13.34 8.09 7.58
CA ILE A 307 -13.51 9.33 8.32
C ILE A 307 -14.31 9.04 9.58
N GLN A 308 -13.79 9.41 10.74
CA GLN A 308 -14.54 9.43 12.00
C GLN A 308 -15.03 10.84 12.29
N THR A 309 -16.35 11.00 12.39
CA THR A 309 -17.00 12.27 12.70
C THR A 309 -16.87 12.60 14.19
N LYS A 310 -17.20 13.86 14.57
CA LYS A 310 -17.09 14.32 15.96
C LYS A 310 -18.00 13.57 16.94
N ASP A 311 -19.10 13.01 16.47
CA ASP A 311 -20.02 12.14 17.22
C ASP A 311 -19.56 10.68 17.28
N GLY A 312 -18.35 10.36 16.80
CA GLY A 312 -17.73 9.04 16.90
C GLY A 312 -18.08 8.06 15.79
N LYS A 313 -19.03 8.39 14.90
CA LYS A 313 -19.41 7.52 13.77
C LYS A 313 -18.29 7.42 12.75
N VAL A 314 -18.11 6.22 12.20
CA VAL A 314 -17.07 5.92 11.21
C VAL A 314 -17.69 5.70 9.85
N TYR A 315 -17.08 6.26 8.81
CA TYR A 315 -17.56 6.16 7.43
C TYR A 315 -16.42 5.71 6.53
N PRO A 316 -16.53 4.55 5.84
CA PRO A 316 -15.55 4.17 4.83
C PRO A 316 -15.64 5.14 3.65
N ILE A 317 -14.52 5.71 3.23
CA ILE A 317 -14.46 6.60 2.06
C ILE A 317 -13.78 5.95 0.86
N GLU A 318 -12.93 4.94 1.10
CA GLU A 318 -12.22 4.15 0.10
C GLU A 318 -11.89 2.78 0.69
N CYS A 319 -11.98 1.73 -0.12
CA CYS A 319 -11.43 0.42 0.20
C CYS A 319 -10.37 0.09 -0.85
N ASN A 320 -9.28 -0.47 -0.37
CA ASN A 320 -8.13 -0.91 -1.14
C ASN A 320 -8.00 -2.42 -0.87
N PRO A 321 -8.49 -3.30 -1.76
CA PRO A 321 -8.45 -4.76 -1.59
C PRO A 321 -7.03 -5.33 -1.80
N ARG A 322 -6.09 -4.84 -1.01
CA ARG A 322 -4.65 -5.11 -1.12
C ARG A 322 -3.93 -4.73 0.18
N THR A 323 -2.68 -5.12 0.31
CA THR A 323 -1.82 -4.73 1.44
C THR A 323 -1.64 -3.21 1.54
N HIS A 324 -1.90 -2.66 2.72
CA HIS A 324 -1.54 -1.28 3.05
C HIS A 324 -0.08 -1.19 3.50
N THR A 325 0.54 -0.02 3.33
CA THR A 325 1.88 0.23 3.84
C THR A 325 1.95 0.16 5.38
N ALA A 326 0.84 0.40 6.08
CA ALA A 326 0.76 0.31 7.54
C ALA A 326 1.18 -1.07 8.11
N ILE A 327 1.27 -2.11 7.27
CA ILE A 327 1.87 -3.41 7.63
C ILE A 327 3.32 -3.29 8.15
N THR A 328 4.04 -2.20 7.84
CA THR A 328 5.39 -1.91 8.37
C THR A 328 5.41 -1.84 9.89
N MET A 329 4.29 -1.50 10.55
CA MET A 329 4.20 -1.48 12.01
C MET A 329 4.32 -2.86 12.66
N PHE A 330 4.22 -3.95 11.89
CA PHE A 330 4.41 -5.31 12.37
C PHE A 330 5.88 -5.79 12.27
N TYR A 331 6.85 -4.88 12.06
CA TYR A 331 8.27 -5.20 11.87
C TYR A 331 8.88 -6.09 12.98
N ASN A 332 8.38 -5.98 14.20
CA ASN A 332 8.81 -6.72 15.37
C ASN A 332 7.79 -7.78 15.85
N HIS A 333 6.72 -8.05 15.11
CA HIS A 333 5.67 -8.96 15.54
C HIS A 333 5.97 -10.41 15.11
N PRO A 334 6.20 -11.36 16.04
CA PRO A 334 6.56 -12.74 15.68
C PRO A 334 5.41 -13.52 15.03
N GLY A 335 4.16 -13.20 15.37
CA GLY A 335 2.97 -13.85 14.82
C GLY A 335 2.54 -13.38 13.42
N LEU A 336 3.28 -12.48 12.76
CA LEU A 336 2.81 -11.90 11.48
C LEU A 336 2.66 -12.96 10.39
N ALA A 337 3.62 -13.87 10.23
CA ALA A 337 3.54 -14.94 9.25
C ALA A 337 2.34 -15.87 9.49
N ASP A 338 2.13 -16.26 10.75
CA ASP A 338 1.03 -17.14 11.17
C ASP A 338 -0.35 -16.53 10.88
N ALA A 339 -0.49 -15.20 10.97
CA ALA A 339 -1.73 -14.51 10.65
C ALA A 339 -2.14 -14.68 9.17
N TYR A 340 -1.19 -14.90 8.26
CA TYR A 340 -1.46 -15.23 6.86
C TYR A 340 -1.67 -16.73 6.63
N LEU A 341 -0.86 -17.58 7.27
CA LEU A 341 -0.74 -19.00 6.89
C LEU A 341 -1.62 -19.96 7.71
N LYS A 342 -1.92 -19.65 8.98
CA LYS A 342 -2.64 -20.58 9.86
C LYS A 342 -4.15 -20.34 9.81
N ALA A 343 -4.88 -21.37 9.38
CA ALA A 343 -6.33 -21.48 9.48
C ALA A 343 -6.74 -22.08 10.84
N SER A 344 -6.40 -21.42 11.96
CA SER A 344 -6.91 -21.86 13.27
C SER A 344 -8.13 -21.02 13.63
N GLU A 345 -9.28 -21.69 13.69
CA GLU A 345 -10.45 -21.19 14.41
C GLU A 345 -10.03 -20.83 15.84
N ASN A 346 -10.54 -19.71 16.36
CA ASN A 346 -10.32 -19.22 17.73
C ASN A 346 -8.92 -18.70 18.10
N GLN A 347 -7.99 -18.53 17.16
CA GLN A 347 -6.80 -17.70 17.46
C GLN A 347 -7.19 -16.21 17.47
N PRO A 348 -6.78 -15.45 18.49
CA PRO A 348 -7.00 -14.00 18.51
C PRO A 348 -6.30 -13.35 17.33
N HIS A 349 -6.90 -12.29 16.81
CA HIS A 349 -6.22 -11.45 15.83
C HIS A 349 -4.98 -10.81 16.48
N ILE A 350 -3.99 -10.49 15.66
CA ILE A 350 -2.82 -9.74 16.11
C ILE A 350 -2.94 -8.27 15.71
N GLU A 351 -2.29 -7.42 16.50
CA GLU A 351 -2.11 -6.00 16.23
C GLU A 351 -0.62 -5.67 16.35
N PRO A 352 -0.13 -4.51 15.87
CA PRO A 352 1.22 -4.08 16.15
C PRO A 352 1.49 -4.12 17.66
N LEU A 353 2.65 -4.65 18.05
CA LEU A 353 3.00 -4.77 19.48
C LEU A 353 3.00 -3.39 20.14
N ALA A 354 2.73 -3.34 21.45
CA ALA A 354 2.90 -2.11 22.24
C ALA A 354 4.34 -1.54 22.19
N THR A 355 5.32 -2.39 21.86
CA THR A 355 6.73 -2.02 21.64
C THR A 355 7.05 -1.60 20.21
N SER A 356 6.07 -1.68 19.29
CA SER A 356 6.22 -1.21 17.92
C SER A 356 6.37 0.31 17.91
N LYS A 357 7.48 0.78 17.34
CA LYS A 357 7.75 2.21 17.17
C LYS A 357 7.01 2.74 15.93
N PRO A 358 6.68 4.04 15.90
CA PRO A 358 6.22 4.68 14.68
C PRO A 358 7.19 4.43 13.52
N THR A 359 6.70 3.93 12.41
CA THR A 359 7.54 3.65 11.23
C THR A 359 7.63 4.87 10.32
N TYR A 360 8.78 5.10 9.70
CA TYR A 360 9.03 6.20 8.76
C TYR A 360 9.99 5.77 7.65
N TRP A 361 10.21 6.63 6.64
CA TRP A 361 11.28 6.46 5.65
C TRP A 361 12.26 7.61 5.77
N LEU A 362 13.52 7.31 6.12
CA LEU A 362 14.51 8.34 6.46
C LEU A 362 14.69 9.36 5.33
N TYR A 363 14.73 8.91 4.08
CA TYR A 363 14.91 9.81 2.93
C TYR A 363 13.73 10.75 2.71
N HIS A 364 12.51 10.31 3.05
CA HIS A 364 11.36 11.22 3.05
C HIS A 364 11.45 12.24 4.19
N GLU A 365 11.94 11.84 5.36
CA GLU A 365 12.15 12.77 6.47
C GLU A 365 13.30 13.74 6.21
N LEU A 366 14.38 13.32 5.53
CA LEU A 366 15.45 14.21 5.07
C LEU A 366 14.92 15.24 4.06
N TRP A 367 14.02 14.84 3.16
CA TRP A 367 13.35 15.80 2.28
C TRP A 367 12.51 16.81 3.07
N ARG A 368 11.71 16.34 4.03
CA ARG A 368 10.88 17.19 4.89
C ARG A 368 11.69 18.15 5.76
N PHE A 369 12.91 17.76 6.13
CA PHE A 369 13.83 18.62 6.88
C PHE A 369 14.09 19.96 6.16
N THR A 370 14.16 19.97 4.83
CA THR A 370 14.36 21.19 4.03
C THR A 370 13.20 22.18 4.12
N GLY A 371 12.02 21.72 4.54
CA GLY A 371 10.80 22.51 4.74
C GLY A 371 10.62 23.07 6.15
N ILE A 372 11.52 22.79 7.09
CA ILE A 372 11.43 23.28 8.48
C ILE A 372 11.67 24.80 8.50
N ARG A 373 10.78 25.53 9.18
CA ARG A 373 10.79 26.99 9.31
C ARG A 373 10.71 27.49 10.76
N SER A 374 10.65 26.59 11.74
CA SER A 374 10.57 26.95 13.17
C SER A 374 11.21 25.89 14.08
N LEU A 375 11.59 26.30 15.29
CA LEU A 375 12.10 25.39 16.32
C LEU A 375 11.09 24.33 16.74
N ALA A 376 9.79 24.66 16.75
CA ALA A 376 8.73 23.71 17.05
C ALA A 376 8.65 22.59 15.99
N GLN A 377 8.76 22.95 14.71
CA GLN A 377 8.83 21.97 13.62
C GLN A 377 10.10 21.14 13.68
N LEU A 378 11.25 21.74 14.02
CA LEU A 378 12.51 21.02 14.21
C LEU A 378 12.42 20.00 15.34
N LYS A 379 11.84 20.39 16.49
CA LYS A 379 11.62 19.50 17.63
C LYS A 379 10.68 18.34 17.26
N SER A 380 9.60 18.61 16.52
CA SER A 380 8.68 17.58 16.03
C SER A 380 9.37 16.61 15.07
N TRP A 381 10.19 17.11 14.15
CA TRP A 381 10.96 16.29 13.23
C TRP A 381 11.98 15.41 13.98
N LEU A 382 12.75 15.99 14.90
CA LEU A 382 13.72 15.25 15.71
C LEU A 382 13.03 14.14 16.51
N ASN A 383 11.88 14.43 17.13
CA ASN A 383 11.09 13.44 17.86
C ASN A 383 10.63 12.28 16.97
N LYS A 384 10.25 12.53 15.71
CA LYS A 384 9.90 11.45 14.77
C LYS A 384 11.08 10.53 14.50
N ILE A 385 12.26 11.09 14.27
CA ILE A 385 13.48 10.32 14.00
C ILE A 385 13.94 9.52 15.24
N THR A 386 13.89 10.12 16.43
CA THR A 386 14.39 9.47 17.66
C THR A 386 13.40 8.47 18.26
N ALA A 387 12.09 8.73 18.17
CA ALA A 387 11.05 7.84 18.69
C ALA A 387 10.67 6.74 17.69
N GLY A 388 10.85 6.98 16.39
CA GLY A 388 10.44 6.05 15.34
C GLY A 388 11.50 5.02 14.96
N THR A 389 11.22 4.29 13.89
CA THR A 389 12.16 3.38 13.22
C THR A 389 12.00 3.47 11.70
N ASP A 390 13.11 3.27 10.98
CA ASP A 390 13.07 3.26 9.52
C ASP A 390 12.41 1.97 9.00
N ALA A 391 11.52 2.11 8.02
CA ALA A 391 10.74 1.00 7.49
C ALA A 391 11.56 0.05 6.59
N ILE A 392 12.74 0.45 6.12
CA ILE A 392 13.61 -0.35 5.26
C ILE A 392 14.84 -0.85 6.04
N PHE A 393 15.52 0.00 6.79
CA PHE A 393 16.75 -0.38 7.50
C PHE A 393 16.46 -1.29 8.69
N GLN A 394 17.03 -2.50 8.67
CA GLN A 394 17.08 -3.41 9.81
C GLN A 394 18.50 -3.93 9.96
N GLY A 395 19.01 -3.98 11.19
CA GLY A 395 20.41 -4.31 11.45
C GLY A 395 20.79 -5.72 10.98
N ASP A 396 19.85 -6.68 11.09
CA ASP A 396 19.98 -8.08 10.66
C ASP A 396 19.76 -8.29 9.15
N ASP A 397 19.26 -7.27 8.45
CA ASP A 397 19.04 -7.28 7.01
C ASP A 397 19.26 -5.87 6.39
N PRO A 398 20.51 -5.35 6.38
CA PRO A 398 20.77 -3.94 6.09
C PRO A 398 20.88 -3.62 4.60
N LEU A 399 21.17 -4.60 3.74
CA LEU A 399 21.43 -4.39 2.31
C LEU A 399 20.27 -3.71 1.55
N PRO A 400 18.98 -4.05 1.79
CA PRO A 400 17.87 -3.35 1.14
C PRO A 400 17.91 -1.83 1.32
N PHE A 401 18.36 -1.35 2.48
CA PHE A 401 18.47 0.09 2.74
C PHE A 401 19.47 0.76 1.80
N LEU A 402 20.64 0.16 1.58
CA LEU A 402 21.62 0.67 0.64
C LEU A 402 21.09 0.60 -0.80
N MET A 403 20.58 -0.58 -1.18
CA MET A 403 20.26 -0.90 -2.56
C MET A 403 19.00 -0.18 -3.06
N VAL A 404 17.99 0.05 -2.21
CA VAL A 404 16.84 0.85 -2.61
C VAL A 404 17.26 2.29 -2.89
N HIS A 405 17.94 2.93 -1.93
CA HIS A 405 18.23 4.37 -2.01
C HIS A 405 19.31 4.70 -3.04
N HIS A 406 20.35 3.89 -3.15
CA HIS A 406 21.54 4.21 -3.95
C HIS A 406 21.68 3.41 -5.24
N TRP A 407 20.93 2.33 -5.39
CA TRP A 407 20.98 1.50 -6.60
C TRP A 407 19.69 1.63 -7.41
N GLN A 408 18.57 1.16 -6.86
CA GLN A 408 17.27 1.19 -7.54
C GLN A 408 16.86 2.61 -7.93
N ILE A 409 16.87 3.56 -6.98
CA ILE A 409 16.48 4.94 -7.27
C ILE A 409 17.46 5.62 -8.24
N THR A 410 18.76 5.42 -8.07
CA THR A 410 19.79 5.93 -8.99
C THR A 410 19.55 5.44 -10.42
N LEU A 411 19.28 4.15 -10.61
CA LEU A 411 19.01 3.57 -11.93
C LEU A 411 17.74 4.15 -12.55
N LEU A 412 16.66 4.31 -11.77
CA LEU A 412 15.45 4.94 -12.26
C LEU A 412 15.69 6.41 -12.69
N LEU A 413 16.47 7.16 -11.91
CA LEU A 413 16.86 8.54 -12.23
C LEU A 413 17.71 8.60 -13.50
N LEU A 414 18.70 7.72 -13.64
CA LEU A 414 19.52 7.63 -14.86
C LEU A 414 18.69 7.25 -16.09
N GLN A 415 17.76 6.31 -15.96
CA GLN A 415 16.85 5.96 -17.06
C GLN A 415 15.96 7.13 -17.46
N ASN A 416 15.42 7.89 -16.50
CA ASN A 416 14.64 9.09 -16.80
C ASN A 416 15.50 10.19 -17.41
N LEU A 417 16.75 10.34 -16.96
CA LEU A 417 17.73 11.26 -17.54
C LEU A 417 17.99 10.94 -19.02
N LEU A 418 18.27 9.67 -19.34
CA LEU A 418 18.52 9.21 -20.71
C LEU A 418 17.31 9.40 -21.62
N LYS A 419 16.10 9.24 -21.08
CA LYS A 419 14.84 9.40 -21.82
C LYS A 419 14.29 10.84 -21.76
N LEU A 420 14.98 11.76 -21.11
CA LEU A 420 14.53 13.14 -20.84
C LEU A 420 13.13 13.22 -20.21
N LYS A 421 12.78 12.22 -19.39
CA LYS A 421 11.50 12.14 -18.69
C LYS A 421 11.51 12.97 -17.41
N SER A 422 10.43 13.72 -17.19
CA SER A 422 10.20 14.46 -15.95
C SER A 422 9.61 13.58 -14.85
N TRP A 423 9.88 13.93 -13.59
CA TRP A 423 9.30 13.26 -12.42
C TRP A 423 8.97 14.30 -11.34
N VAL A 424 7.95 14.00 -10.53
CA VAL A 424 7.40 14.89 -9.51
C VAL A 424 8.05 14.64 -8.16
N LYS A 425 8.12 13.38 -7.73
CA LYS A 425 8.73 12.99 -6.46
C LYS A 425 9.27 11.57 -6.52
N ILE A 426 10.17 11.24 -5.59
CA ILE A 426 10.59 9.87 -5.32
C ILE A 426 9.69 9.34 -4.21
N ASP A 427 9.13 8.15 -4.41
CA ASP A 427 8.38 7.46 -3.38
C ASP A 427 9.13 6.19 -2.96
N PHE A 428 9.91 6.31 -1.88
CA PHE A 428 10.71 5.22 -1.32
C PHE A 428 9.86 4.08 -0.75
N ASN A 429 8.62 4.35 -0.32
CA ASN A 429 7.70 3.31 0.20
C ASN A 429 7.30 2.31 -0.89
N ILE A 430 7.10 2.79 -2.12
CA ILE A 430 6.70 1.96 -3.26
C ILE A 430 7.80 1.84 -4.33
N GLY A 431 9.03 2.21 -3.97
CA GLY A 431 10.24 2.05 -4.76
C GLY A 431 10.16 2.64 -6.17
N LYS A 432 9.55 3.81 -6.37
CA LYS A 432 9.38 4.40 -7.71
C LYS A 432 9.61 5.90 -7.79
N LEU A 433 9.84 6.37 -9.01
CA LEU A 433 9.67 7.77 -9.38
C LEU A 433 8.20 8.00 -9.75
N VAL A 434 7.59 9.03 -9.21
CA VAL A 434 6.24 9.46 -9.59
C VAL A 434 6.35 10.36 -10.82
N GLU A 435 5.82 9.91 -11.96
CA GLU A 435 5.80 10.65 -13.23
C GLU A 435 4.48 11.44 -13.39
N ILE A 436 4.46 12.42 -14.30
CA ILE A 436 3.25 13.21 -14.60
C ILE A 436 2.29 12.32 -15.41
N GLY A 437 1.06 12.11 -14.91
CA GLY A 437 0.01 11.34 -15.58
C GLY A 437 -0.13 9.87 -15.17
N GLY A 438 0.67 9.38 -14.22
CA GLY A 438 0.69 7.95 -13.84
C GLY A 438 2.00 7.27 -14.24
N ASP A 439 2.06 5.93 -14.13
CA ASP A 439 3.30 5.13 -14.26
C ASP A 439 4.02 5.15 -15.61
#